data_AF-C9SB23-F1
#
_entry.id   AF-C9SB23-F1
#
_cell.length_a   1.000
_cell.length_b   1.000
_cell.length_c   1.000
_cell.angle_alpha   90.00
_cell.angle_beta   90.00
_cell.angle_gamma   90.00
#
_symmetry.space_group_name_H-M   'P 1'
#
loop_
_entity.id
_entity.type
_entity.pdbx_description
1 polymer ?
#
loop_
_entity_poly.entity_id
_entity_poly.type
_entity_poly.pdbx_seq_one_letter_code
_entity_poly.pdbx_strand_id
1 'polypeptide(L)'
;MASKILSLLSIVAAGMEQGRDASLTSADCNLSLCKAFKFEDNPAANIQSYSPGETVNMLVRIGAPHTGIANVSVVDTTTNTIIGTPLIEFTNYASTRTGVAANNTDFSFDLPATLPAQCATAGNCVLQWFWDSDEAGQTYLSCIDFTTSGTGSAPPAPAPPAASSAPVVEEPAAPTTTAAAPAVPTTTAPAAGATTSAAAPVVEEPAAPTTTAAPVPTSPPTTCKRRRVRRNSAAAKKYRAAKRAAALRR
;
A
#
# COMPACT_ATOMS: atom_id res chain seq x y z
N MET A 1 2.80 -3.11 32.63
CA MET A 1 2.72 -2.36 31.35
C MET A 1 3.45 -3.19 30.31
N ALA A 2 2.71 -3.94 29.48
CA ALA A 2 3.31 -4.73 28.42
C ALA A 2 3.93 -3.75 27.41
N SER A 3 5.25 -3.76 27.30
CA SER A 3 6.00 -3.05 26.27
C SER A 3 5.41 -3.48 24.93
N LYS A 4 4.56 -2.65 24.32
CA LYS A 4 4.23 -2.73 22.89
C LYS A 4 5.58 -2.73 22.19
N ILE A 5 6.04 -3.91 21.81
CA ILE A 5 7.19 -4.07 20.92
C ILE A 5 6.75 -3.28 19.69
N LEU A 6 7.31 -2.08 19.56
CA LEU A 6 7.26 -1.26 18.35
C LEU A 6 7.28 -2.22 17.18
N SER A 7 6.18 -2.30 16.42
CA SER A 7 6.00 -3.28 15.33
C SER A 7 7.05 -2.99 14.26
N LEU A 8 8.27 -3.48 14.50
CA LEU A 8 9.46 -3.18 13.72
C LEU A 8 9.45 -4.10 12.51
N LEU A 9 9.00 -3.51 11.42
CA LEU A 9 8.67 -4.25 10.22
C LEU A 9 9.66 -3.91 9.13
N SER A 10 10.55 -4.85 8.81
CA SER A 10 11.59 -4.63 7.83
C SER A 10 11.19 -5.16 6.46
N ILE A 11 11.02 -4.27 5.50
CA ILE A 11 10.93 -4.57 4.08
C ILE A 11 12.32 -4.52 3.45
N VAL A 12 12.57 -5.40 2.49
CA VAL A 12 13.75 -5.31 1.61
C VAL A 12 13.28 -4.77 0.26
N ALA A 13 13.84 -3.62 -0.14
CA ALA A 13 13.57 -3.06 -1.45
C ALA A 13 14.13 -3.97 -2.55
N ALA A 14 13.24 -4.51 -3.38
CA ALA A 14 13.61 -5.34 -4.52
C ALA A 14 12.63 -5.10 -5.67
N GLY A 15 13.14 -4.95 -6.89
CA GLY A 15 12.33 -4.66 -8.07
C GLY A 15 11.33 -5.77 -8.36
N MET A 16 10.17 -5.43 -8.92
CA MET A 16 9.10 -6.39 -9.22
C MET A 16 9.57 -7.53 -10.13
N GLU A 17 10.45 -7.22 -11.08
CA GLU A 17 10.98 -8.17 -12.06
C GLU A 17 12.18 -8.98 -11.56
N GLN A 18 12.70 -8.65 -10.38
CA GLN A 18 13.88 -9.34 -9.86
C GLN A 18 13.53 -10.74 -9.40
N GLY A 19 14.09 -11.74 -10.09
CA GLY A 19 13.94 -13.16 -9.75
C GLY A 19 12.69 -13.83 -10.30
N ARG A 20 11.97 -13.17 -11.23
CA ARG A 20 10.95 -13.84 -12.05
C ARG A 20 11.60 -14.68 -13.14
N ASP A 21 10.89 -15.69 -13.61
CA ASP A 21 11.25 -16.37 -14.85
C ASP A 21 10.97 -15.42 -16.03
N ALA A 22 11.85 -15.41 -17.04
CA ALA A 22 11.73 -14.50 -18.19
C ALA A 22 10.48 -14.76 -19.03
N SER A 23 9.84 -15.94 -18.89
CA SER A 23 8.58 -16.27 -19.55
C SER A 23 7.33 -15.69 -18.86
N LEU A 24 7.46 -15.08 -17.68
CA LEU A 24 6.34 -14.50 -16.93
C LEU A 24 6.22 -12.99 -17.18
N THR A 25 5.03 -12.55 -17.59
CA THR A 25 4.67 -11.14 -17.65
C THR A 25 4.06 -10.66 -16.32
N SER A 26 3.88 -9.35 -16.18
CA SER A 26 3.24 -8.77 -14.99
C SER A 26 1.79 -9.22 -14.78
N ALA A 27 1.08 -9.53 -15.87
CA ALA A 27 -0.30 -10.01 -15.84
C ALA A 27 -0.41 -11.47 -15.35
N ASP A 28 0.57 -12.32 -15.67
CA ASP A 28 0.46 -13.77 -15.47
C ASP A 28 0.35 -14.18 -14.00
N CYS A 29 0.92 -13.39 -13.09
CA CYS A 29 0.92 -13.73 -11.66
C CYS A 29 0.50 -12.57 -10.74
N ASN A 30 -0.11 -11.51 -11.30
CA ASN A 30 -0.44 -10.28 -10.56
C ASN A 30 0.81 -9.69 -9.88
N LEU A 31 1.86 -9.39 -10.67
CA LEU A 31 3.13 -8.89 -10.13
C LEU A 31 2.95 -7.55 -9.41
N SER A 32 1.97 -6.74 -9.80
CA SER A 32 1.63 -5.47 -9.15
C SER A 32 1.04 -5.61 -7.75
N LEU A 33 0.58 -6.82 -7.38
CA LEU A 33 0.19 -7.15 -6.02
C LEU A 33 1.28 -7.96 -5.33
N CYS A 34 1.91 -7.38 -4.31
CA CYS A 34 2.89 -8.08 -3.48
C CYS A 34 3.99 -8.84 -4.24
N LYS A 35 4.39 -8.43 -5.46
CA LYS A 35 5.38 -9.13 -6.30
C LYS A 35 5.00 -10.58 -6.56
N ALA A 36 3.70 -10.84 -6.69
CA ALA A 36 3.11 -12.17 -6.76
C ALA A 36 3.47 -13.10 -5.58
N PHE A 37 3.93 -12.56 -4.44
CA PHE A 37 4.05 -13.35 -3.21
C PHE A 37 2.66 -13.83 -2.80
N LYS A 38 2.57 -15.12 -2.48
CA LYS A 38 1.33 -15.76 -2.05
C LYS A 38 1.24 -15.73 -0.54
N PHE A 39 0.05 -15.42 -0.02
CA PHE A 39 -0.20 -15.35 1.42
C PHE A 39 0.15 -16.68 2.10
N GLU A 40 -0.17 -17.81 1.46
CA GLU A 40 0.07 -19.16 1.97
C GLU A 40 1.56 -19.50 2.12
N ASP A 41 2.44 -18.77 1.42
CA ASP A 41 3.88 -18.93 1.53
C ASP A 41 4.48 -18.17 2.73
N ASN A 42 3.72 -17.21 3.30
CA ASN A 42 4.14 -16.41 4.44
C ASN A 42 3.91 -17.17 5.76
N PRO A 43 4.97 -17.42 6.56
CA PRO A 43 4.81 -18.02 7.88
C PRO A 43 3.86 -17.22 8.76
N ALA A 44 2.96 -17.89 9.49
CA ALA A 44 2.00 -17.24 10.38
C ALA A 44 2.65 -16.27 11.38
N ALA A 45 3.88 -16.55 11.83
CA ALA A 45 4.64 -15.67 12.73
C ALA A 45 5.07 -14.32 12.13
N ASN A 46 4.92 -14.14 10.80
CA ASN A 46 5.19 -12.88 10.11
C ASN A 46 3.91 -12.06 9.88
N ILE A 47 2.73 -12.64 10.09
CA ILE A 47 1.46 -11.93 9.97
C ILE A 47 1.35 -10.98 11.16
N GLN A 48 1.13 -9.71 10.87
CA GLN A 48 0.97 -8.69 11.91
C GLN A 48 -0.48 -8.62 12.40
N SER A 49 -0.67 -8.12 13.62
CA SER A 49 -2.00 -7.79 14.11
C SER A 49 -1.98 -6.34 14.55
N TYR A 50 -2.91 -5.56 14.02
CA TYR A 50 -3.05 -4.14 14.31
C TYR A 50 -4.41 -3.83 14.90
N SER A 51 -4.48 -2.78 15.71
CA SER A 51 -5.74 -2.17 16.10
C SER A 51 -6.10 -1.02 15.14
N PRO A 52 -7.39 -0.76 14.89
CA PRO A 52 -7.79 0.44 14.17
C PRO A 52 -7.25 1.70 14.84
N GLY A 53 -6.81 2.68 14.05
CA GLY A 53 -6.19 3.92 14.57
C GLY A 53 -4.77 3.76 15.12
N GLU A 54 -4.18 2.56 15.05
CA GLU A 54 -2.82 2.35 15.55
C GLU A 54 -1.76 2.97 14.64
N THR A 55 -0.78 3.64 15.23
CA THR A 55 0.45 4.06 14.55
C THR A 55 1.33 2.85 14.27
N VAL A 56 1.65 2.63 12.99
CA VAL A 56 2.53 1.58 12.52
C VAL A 56 3.89 2.19 12.21
N ASN A 57 4.97 1.58 12.71
CA ASN A 57 6.34 1.88 12.29
C ASN A 57 6.75 0.92 11.16
N MET A 58 7.34 1.46 10.10
CA MET A 58 7.88 0.69 8.98
C MET A 58 9.35 0.99 8.79
N LEU A 59 10.14 -0.07 8.71
CA LEU A 59 11.53 -0.03 8.28
C LEU A 59 11.66 -0.51 6.84
N VAL A 60 12.39 0.24 6.03
CA VAL A 60 12.72 -0.15 4.66
C VAL A 60 14.23 -0.22 4.50
N ARG A 61 14.74 -1.38 4.09
CA ARG A 61 16.14 -1.56 3.72
C ARG A 61 16.33 -1.21 2.25
N ILE A 62 16.95 -0.06 2.01
CA ILE A 62 17.33 0.41 0.68
C ILE A 62 18.80 0.06 0.46
N GLY A 63 19.07 -0.94 -0.39
CA GLY A 63 20.44 -1.36 -0.72
C GLY A 63 21.07 -0.58 -1.86
N ALA A 64 20.26 -0.19 -2.85
CA ALA A 64 20.65 0.63 -3.99
C ALA A 64 19.61 1.75 -4.14
N PRO A 65 19.97 3.02 -3.87
CA PRO A 65 19.06 4.14 -4.02
C PRO A 65 18.82 4.46 -5.49
N HIS A 66 17.58 4.82 -5.82
CA HIS A 66 17.16 5.36 -7.12
C HIS A 66 16.09 6.43 -6.87
N THR A 67 16.23 7.65 -7.40
CA THR A 67 15.26 8.70 -7.09
C THR A 67 13.90 8.33 -7.66
N GLY A 68 12.84 8.52 -6.88
CA GLY A 68 11.50 8.16 -7.31
C GLY A 68 10.42 8.66 -6.36
N ILE A 69 9.22 8.15 -6.56
CA ILE A 69 8.07 8.34 -5.66
C ILE A 69 7.84 7.07 -4.86
N ALA A 70 7.32 7.19 -3.64
CA ALA A 70 6.94 6.03 -2.86
C ALA A 70 5.70 6.30 -2.01
N ASN A 71 4.97 5.25 -1.69
CA ASN A 71 3.84 5.32 -0.79
C ASN A 71 3.63 4.01 -0.05
N VAL A 72 2.87 4.07 1.05
CA VAL A 72 2.30 2.89 1.70
C VAL A 72 0.79 2.99 1.62
N SER A 73 0.13 1.92 1.16
CA SER A 73 -1.33 1.85 1.06
C SER A 73 -1.85 0.56 1.69
N VAL A 74 -3.09 0.61 2.18
CA VAL A 74 -3.85 -0.62 2.41
C VAL A 74 -4.36 -1.12 1.06
N VAL A 75 -4.14 -2.39 0.73
CA VAL A 75 -4.60 -3.00 -0.52
C VAL A 75 -5.48 -4.20 -0.21
N ASP A 76 -6.65 -4.25 -0.85
CA ASP A 76 -7.49 -5.44 -0.95
C ASP A 76 -6.84 -6.41 -1.93
N THR A 77 -6.41 -7.56 -1.44
CA THR A 77 -5.71 -8.56 -2.25
C THR A 77 -6.65 -9.35 -3.16
N THR A 78 -7.95 -9.36 -2.85
CA THR A 78 -8.97 -10.12 -3.59
C THR A 78 -9.34 -9.40 -4.89
N THR A 79 -9.34 -8.07 -4.86
CA THR A 79 -9.65 -7.21 -6.02
C THR A 79 -8.41 -6.52 -6.58
N ASN A 80 -7.27 -6.57 -5.90
CA ASN A 80 -6.06 -5.81 -6.21
C ASN A 80 -6.31 -4.30 -6.30
N THR A 81 -7.00 -3.76 -5.30
CA THR A 81 -7.35 -2.33 -5.25
C THR A 81 -6.90 -1.69 -3.95
N ILE A 82 -6.45 -0.44 -4.04
CA ILE A 82 -6.16 0.37 -2.86
C ILE A 82 -7.47 0.66 -2.11
N ILE A 83 -7.44 0.47 -0.78
CA ILE A 83 -8.53 0.86 0.12
C ILE A 83 -8.23 2.27 0.65
N GLY A 84 -9.09 3.23 0.31
CA GLY A 84 -8.94 4.62 0.74
C GLY A 84 -7.81 5.36 0.00
N THR A 85 -7.08 6.21 0.71
CA THR A 85 -5.91 6.93 0.21
C THR A 85 -4.62 6.30 0.75
N PRO A 86 -3.47 6.57 0.12
CA PRO A 86 -2.18 6.21 0.71
C PRO A 86 -2.04 6.75 2.14
N LEU A 87 -1.46 5.93 3.01
CA LEU A 87 -1.22 6.22 4.43
C LEU A 87 -0.05 7.18 4.63
N ILE A 88 0.90 7.15 3.70
CA ILE A 88 2.04 8.07 3.60
C ILE A 88 2.53 8.08 2.16
N GLU A 89 3.04 9.23 1.71
CA GLU A 89 3.59 9.44 0.37
C GLU A 89 4.90 10.22 0.43
N PHE A 90 5.77 9.96 -0.54
CA PHE A 90 7.05 10.60 -0.73
C PHE A 90 7.22 10.96 -2.20
N THR A 91 7.51 12.22 -2.49
CA THR A 91 7.73 12.71 -3.86
C THR A 91 9.20 12.71 -4.29
N ASN A 92 10.12 12.56 -3.33
CA ASN A 92 11.57 12.45 -3.55
C ASN A 92 12.13 11.34 -2.66
N TYR A 93 11.79 10.10 -2.97
CA TYR A 93 12.17 8.91 -2.23
C TYR A 93 13.53 8.37 -2.70
N ALA A 94 14.33 7.87 -1.76
CA ALA A 94 15.61 7.21 -2.02
C ALA A 94 16.56 7.99 -2.96
N SER A 95 16.59 9.32 -2.83
CA SER A 95 17.31 10.22 -3.74
C SER A 95 18.79 9.85 -3.91
N THR A 96 19.22 9.71 -5.16
CA THR A 96 20.63 9.52 -5.52
C THR A 96 21.42 10.83 -5.50
N ARG A 97 20.73 11.98 -5.64
CA ARG A 97 21.35 13.31 -5.65
C ARG A 97 21.59 13.88 -4.24
N THR A 98 20.62 13.71 -3.35
CA THR A 98 20.67 14.29 -1.98
C THR A 98 21.02 13.25 -0.91
N GLY A 99 21.12 11.98 -1.30
CA GLY A 99 21.23 10.85 -0.39
C GLY A 99 19.86 10.38 0.11
N VAL A 100 19.85 9.20 0.74
CA VAL A 100 18.64 8.63 1.32
C VAL A 100 18.31 9.37 2.62
N ALA A 101 17.23 10.15 2.62
CA ALA A 101 16.71 10.78 3.83
C ALA A 101 16.35 9.73 4.90
N ALA A 102 16.51 10.07 6.19
CA ALA A 102 16.28 9.13 7.28
C ALA A 102 14.87 8.53 7.25
N ASN A 103 13.86 9.36 6.97
CA ASN A 103 12.46 8.98 6.86
C ASN A 103 12.12 8.13 5.61
N ASN A 104 13.09 7.86 4.72
CA ASN A 104 12.91 6.87 3.66
C ASN A 104 13.25 5.44 4.12
N THR A 105 13.82 5.26 5.32
CA THR A 105 14.22 3.94 5.84
C THR A 105 13.62 3.59 7.18
N ASP A 106 13.13 4.59 7.92
CA ASP A 106 12.42 4.46 9.19
C ASP A 106 11.36 5.57 9.27
N PHE A 107 10.09 5.19 9.17
CA PHE A 107 8.96 6.12 9.22
C PHE A 107 7.75 5.46 9.86
N SER A 108 6.77 6.28 10.23
CA SER A 108 5.50 5.81 10.78
C SER A 108 4.32 6.47 10.08
N PHE A 109 3.19 5.79 10.11
CA PHE A 109 1.90 6.26 9.63
C PHE A 109 0.79 5.69 10.50
N ASP A 110 -0.36 6.35 10.51
CA ASP A 110 -1.51 5.89 11.26
C ASP A 110 -2.41 5.03 10.37
N LEU A 111 -2.86 3.89 10.90
CA LEU A 111 -3.94 3.14 10.28
C LEU A 111 -5.26 3.91 10.42
N PRO A 112 -6.16 3.82 9.43
CA PRO A 112 -7.50 4.37 9.59
C PRO A 112 -8.21 3.82 10.84
N ALA A 113 -9.00 4.66 11.49
CA ALA A 113 -9.85 4.26 12.63
C ALA A 113 -10.88 3.19 12.25
N THR A 114 -11.16 3.03 10.95
CA THR A 114 -12.02 1.97 10.41
C THR A 114 -11.41 1.41 9.13
N LEU A 115 -11.34 0.09 9.05
CA LEU A 115 -11.02 -0.63 7.82
C LEU A 115 -12.20 -1.56 7.45
N PRO A 116 -12.34 -1.92 6.17
CA PRO A 116 -13.35 -2.90 5.76
C PRO A 116 -13.23 -4.20 6.57
N ALA A 117 -14.38 -4.79 6.93
CA ALA A 117 -14.41 -5.97 7.81
C ALA A 117 -13.60 -7.16 7.27
N GLN A 118 -13.46 -7.27 5.94
CA GLN A 118 -12.64 -8.29 5.29
C GLN A 118 -11.16 -8.22 5.68
N CYS A 119 -10.63 -7.06 6.09
CA CYS A 119 -9.25 -6.93 6.59
C CYS A 119 -9.03 -7.58 7.97
N ALA A 120 -10.08 -8.06 8.64
CA ALA A 120 -9.96 -8.92 9.81
C ALA A 120 -9.50 -10.35 9.43
N THR A 121 -9.71 -10.76 8.18
CA THR A 121 -9.26 -12.06 7.66
C THR A 121 -7.85 -11.93 7.11
N ALA A 122 -6.93 -12.74 7.64
CA ALA A 122 -5.54 -12.74 7.19
C ALA A 122 -5.47 -13.08 5.70
N GLY A 123 -4.67 -12.31 4.96
CA GLY A 123 -4.48 -12.48 3.52
C GLY A 123 -5.46 -11.70 2.65
N ASN A 124 -6.56 -11.14 3.19
CA ASN A 124 -7.49 -10.31 2.42
C ASN A 124 -7.01 -8.86 2.26
N CYS A 125 -6.21 -8.37 3.21
CA CYS A 125 -5.63 -7.03 3.16
C CYS A 125 -4.14 -7.07 3.50
N VAL A 126 -3.40 -6.17 2.85
CA VAL A 126 -1.96 -5.97 3.07
C VAL A 126 -1.62 -4.50 3.22
N LEU A 127 -0.55 -4.20 3.94
CA LEU A 127 0.14 -2.91 3.78
C LEU A 127 1.14 -3.07 2.65
N GLN A 128 0.86 -2.42 1.51
CA GLN A 128 1.74 -2.43 0.36
C GLN A 128 2.60 -1.18 0.37
N TRP A 129 3.91 -1.35 0.54
CA TRP A 129 4.90 -0.34 0.22
C TRP A 129 5.21 -0.44 -1.27
N PHE A 130 5.08 0.68 -1.97
CA PHE A 130 5.33 0.84 -3.39
C PHE A 130 6.36 1.94 -3.58
N TRP A 131 7.31 1.72 -4.49
CA TRP A 131 8.31 2.71 -4.88
C TRP A 131 8.54 2.59 -6.38
N ASP A 132 8.34 3.68 -7.09
CA ASP A 132 8.55 3.76 -8.53
C ASP A 132 9.63 4.77 -8.85
N SER A 133 10.60 4.34 -9.66
CA SER A 133 11.74 5.16 -10.03
C SER A 133 11.86 5.25 -11.54
N ASP A 134 11.51 6.41 -12.09
CA ASP A 134 11.78 6.76 -13.48
C ASP A 134 13.28 6.73 -13.79
N GLU A 135 14.12 7.14 -12.82
CA GLU A 135 15.58 7.13 -12.93
C GLU A 135 16.12 5.71 -13.23
N ALA A 136 15.53 4.69 -12.60
CA ALA A 136 15.95 3.30 -12.77
C ALA A 136 15.08 2.51 -13.76
N GLY A 137 13.99 3.08 -14.26
CA GLY A 137 12.96 2.39 -15.04
C GLY A 137 12.40 1.18 -14.30
N GLN A 138 12.28 1.28 -12.97
CA GLN A 138 11.98 0.14 -12.10
C GLN A 138 10.95 0.50 -11.03
N THR A 139 9.99 -0.41 -10.88
CA THR A 139 9.05 -0.41 -9.76
C THR A 139 9.46 -1.47 -8.74
N TYR A 140 9.42 -1.08 -7.48
CA TYR A 140 9.71 -1.89 -6.31
C TYR A 140 8.45 -1.95 -5.47
N LEU A 141 8.15 -3.12 -4.91
CA LEU A 141 7.07 -3.20 -3.96
C LEU A 141 7.28 -4.33 -2.95
N SER A 142 6.60 -4.22 -1.82
CA SER A 142 6.58 -5.25 -0.80
C SER A 142 5.30 -5.15 0.01
N CYS A 143 4.85 -6.29 0.53
CA CYS A 143 3.64 -6.37 1.32
C CYS A 143 3.91 -6.88 2.72
N ILE A 144 3.08 -6.40 3.63
CA ILE A 144 2.95 -6.94 4.97
C ILE A 144 1.54 -7.47 5.09
N ASP A 145 1.44 -8.77 5.34
CA ASP A 145 0.17 -9.39 5.73
C ASP A 145 -0.18 -9.00 7.16
N PHE A 146 -1.42 -8.57 7.36
CA PHE A 146 -1.92 -8.20 8.67
C PHE A 146 -3.38 -8.62 8.87
N THR A 147 -3.82 -8.56 10.12
CA THR A 147 -5.23 -8.57 10.51
C THR A 147 -5.57 -7.36 11.37
N THR A 148 -6.81 -6.88 11.28
CA THR A 148 -7.33 -5.87 12.20
C THR A 148 -8.08 -6.50 13.36
N SER A 149 -7.64 -6.21 14.58
CA SER A 149 -8.36 -6.53 15.82
C SER A 149 -9.47 -5.51 16.04
N GLY A 150 -10.66 -5.81 15.54
CA GLY A 150 -11.80 -4.90 15.62
C GLY A 150 -12.84 -5.36 14.64
N THR A 151 -13.81 -6.11 15.14
CA THR A 151 -15.02 -6.46 14.42
C THR A 151 -15.53 -5.24 13.67
N GLY A 152 -15.73 -5.35 12.36
CA GLY A 152 -16.57 -4.40 11.65
C GLY A 152 -17.81 -4.19 12.50
N SER A 153 -17.96 -2.98 13.02
CA SER A 153 -19.21 -2.62 13.67
C SER A 153 -20.22 -2.56 12.54
N ALA A 154 -20.87 -3.70 12.28
CA ALA A 154 -22.21 -3.65 11.76
C ALA A 154 -22.97 -2.64 12.64
N PRO A 155 -23.75 -1.71 12.05
CA PRO A 155 -24.72 -0.97 12.84
C PRO A 155 -25.46 -1.95 13.74
N PRO A 156 -25.74 -1.62 15.02
CA PRO A 156 -26.56 -2.48 15.85
C PRO A 156 -27.78 -2.88 15.04
N ALA A 157 -28.06 -4.19 14.96
CA ALA A 157 -29.32 -4.64 14.40
C ALA A 157 -30.43 -3.80 15.06
N PRO A 158 -31.38 -3.22 14.29
CA PRO A 158 -32.47 -2.48 14.88
C PRO A 158 -33.08 -3.33 15.97
N ALA A 159 -33.21 -2.77 17.18
CA ALA A 159 -33.89 -3.46 18.26
C ALA A 159 -35.26 -3.93 17.73
N PRO A 160 -35.68 -5.17 18.04
CA PRO A 160 -37.03 -5.59 17.70
C PRO A 160 -38.02 -4.57 18.28
N PRO A 161 -39.04 -4.14 17.52
CA PRO A 161 -39.96 -3.11 17.97
C PRO A 161 -40.57 -3.52 19.31
N ALA A 162 -40.37 -2.68 20.32
CA ALA A 162 -41.04 -2.83 21.59
C ALA A 162 -42.55 -2.75 21.34
N ALA A 163 -43.28 -3.69 21.92
CA ALA A 163 -44.73 -3.76 21.84
C ALA A 163 -45.37 -2.45 22.32
N SER A 164 -46.25 -1.96 21.45
CA SER A 164 -47.09 -0.77 21.59
C SER A 164 -47.81 -0.73 22.95
N SER A 165 -47.56 0.34 23.70
CA SER A 165 -48.49 0.87 24.71
C SER A 165 -48.87 2.28 24.24
N ALA A 166 -50.17 2.52 24.20
CA ALA A 166 -50.84 3.69 23.64
C ALA A 166 -50.50 5.03 24.34
N PRO A 167 -50.85 6.18 23.73
CA PRO A 167 -50.18 7.47 23.95
C PRO A 167 -50.77 8.27 25.11
N VAL A 168 -49.93 9.11 25.73
CA VAL A 168 -50.39 10.22 26.59
C VAL A 168 -50.32 11.51 25.77
N VAL A 169 -51.46 12.19 25.75
CA VAL A 169 -51.74 13.46 25.08
C VAL A 169 -51.21 14.59 25.95
N GLU A 170 -50.40 15.50 25.39
CA GLU A 170 -50.44 16.92 25.80
C GLU A 170 -50.03 17.84 24.64
N GLU A 171 -50.76 18.94 24.54
CA GLU A 171 -50.86 19.91 23.43
C GLU A 171 -50.05 21.20 23.75
N PRO A 172 -50.14 22.32 23.00
CA PRO A 172 -49.04 22.85 22.22
C PRO A 172 -48.45 24.17 22.77
N ALA A 173 -47.23 24.51 22.35
CA ALA A 173 -46.76 25.89 22.36
C ALA A 173 -46.31 26.32 20.95
N ALA A 174 -46.98 27.34 20.43
CA ALA A 174 -46.76 27.97 19.13
C ALA A 174 -45.79 29.18 19.26
N PRO A 175 -45.64 30.05 18.26
CA PRO A 175 -44.50 30.08 17.35
C PRO A 175 -43.64 31.35 17.48
N THR A 176 -42.40 31.31 17.00
CA THR A 176 -41.66 32.53 16.66
C THR A 176 -41.19 32.50 15.21
N THR A 177 -41.66 33.51 14.50
CA THR A 177 -41.53 33.83 13.08
C THR A 177 -40.26 34.66 12.75
N THR A 178 -39.91 34.62 11.46
CA THR A 178 -39.27 35.70 10.65
C THR A 178 -37.72 35.76 10.69
N ALA A 179 -36.97 35.99 9.62
CA ALA A 179 -37.14 35.88 8.16
C ALA A 179 -35.77 36.16 7.48
N ALA A 180 -35.74 35.83 6.18
CA ALA A 180 -35.09 36.56 5.08
C ALA A 180 -33.56 36.43 4.85
N ALA A 181 -33.27 35.75 3.74
CA ALA A 181 -32.15 36.04 2.83
C ALA A 181 -32.26 37.46 2.22
N PRO A 182 -31.17 37.99 1.63
CA PRO A 182 -31.11 37.96 0.17
C PRO A 182 -29.71 37.79 -0.47
N ALA A 183 -29.78 37.22 -1.67
CA ALA A 183 -29.00 37.36 -2.92
C ALA A 183 -27.52 37.86 -2.99
N VAL A 184 -26.79 37.07 -3.79
CA VAL A 184 -25.64 37.27 -4.73
C VAL A 184 -25.41 38.71 -5.26
N PRO A 185 -24.17 39.09 -5.67
CA PRO A 185 -23.71 38.73 -7.02
C PRO A 185 -22.23 38.33 -7.18
N THR A 186 -22.05 37.59 -8.26
CA THR A 186 -20.86 37.31 -9.09
C THR A 186 -19.88 38.48 -9.28
N THR A 187 -18.59 38.17 -9.23
CA THR A 187 -17.52 38.98 -9.82
C THR A 187 -16.66 38.20 -10.79
N THR A 188 -16.36 38.90 -11.88
CA THR A 188 -15.86 38.51 -13.19
C THR A 188 -14.35 38.26 -13.23
N ALA A 189 -13.92 37.40 -14.15
CA ALA A 189 -12.54 37.29 -14.64
C ALA A 189 -12.08 38.58 -15.36
N PRO A 190 -10.75 38.75 -15.55
CA PRO A 190 -10.28 38.67 -16.93
C PRO A 190 -8.92 37.94 -17.13
N ALA A 191 -8.91 37.17 -18.22
CA ALA A 191 -7.95 37.09 -19.32
C ALA A 191 -6.41 37.17 -19.12
N ALA A 192 -5.78 36.17 -19.75
CA ALA A 192 -4.64 36.25 -20.67
C ALA A 192 -3.22 36.41 -20.10
N GLY A 193 -2.43 35.36 -20.36
CA GLY A 193 -0.97 35.37 -20.33
C GLY A 193 -0.45 34.14 -21.06
N ALA A 194 -0.54 34.15 -22.40
CA ALA A 194 0.14 33.19 -23.24
C ALA A 194 1.65 33.50 -23.24
N THR A 195 2.47 32.49 -22.96
CA THR A 195 3.86 32.46 -23.42
C THR A 195 4.18 31.07 -23.92
N THR A 196 4.27 30.99 -25.24
CA THR A 196 5.02 30.02 -26.02
C THR A 196 6.44 29.84 -25.46
N SER A 197 6.89 28.61 -25.27
CA SER A 197 8.32 28.30 -25.32
C SER A 197 8.55 27.04 -26.14
N ALA A 198 9.43 27.22 -27.11
CA ALA A 198 9.72 26.38 -28.26
C ALA A 198 10.16 24.97 -27.90
N ALA A 199 9.68 24.04 -28.74
CA ALA A 199 10.30 22.75 -28.98
C ALA A 199 11.63 22.90 -29.73
N ALA A 200 12.61 22.08 -29.36
CA ALA A 200 13.78 21.73 -30.16
C ALA A 200 14.40 20.43 -29.61
N PRO A 201 15.20 19.69 -30.39
CA PRO A 201 14.74 18.74 -31.39
C PRO A 201 14.96 17.28 -30.97
N VAL A 202 14.16 16.41 -31.60
CA VAL A 202 14.28 14.95 -31.58
C VAL A 202 15.66 14.55 -32.11
N VAL A 203 16.40 13.79 -31.32
CA VAL A 203 17.58 13.04 -31.79
C VAL A 203 17.12 11.61 -32.01
N GLU A 204 17.12 11.21 -33.28
CA GLU A 204 16.80 9.89 -33.77
C GLU A 204 18.06 8.99 -33.75
N GLU A 205 17.91 7.83 -33.07
CA GLU A 205 18.42 6.47 -33.38
C GLU A 205 19.96 6.20 -33.50
N PRO A 206 20.48 5.03 -33.03
CA PRO A 206 20.37 3.77 -33.78
C PRO A 206 19.81 2.57 -33.01
N ALA A 207 19.14 1.70 -33.79
CA ALA A 207 18.49 0.45 -33.42
C ALA A 207 19.35 -0.56 -32.66
N ALA A 208 18.69 -1.28 -31.74
CA ALA A 208 19.22 -2.47 -31.08
C ALA A 208 19.21 -3.69 -32.03
N PRO A 209 20.17 -4.64 -31.90
CA PRO A 209 20.21 -5.84 -32.73
C PRO A 209 19.08 -6.82 -32.37
N THR A 210 18.37 -7.25 -33.40
CA THR A 210 17.37 -8.32 -33.39
C THR A 210 18.01 -9.67 -33.08
N THR A 211 17.74 -10.23 -31.91
CA THR A 211 17.99 -11.64 -31.61
C THR A 211 16.75 -12.48 -31.90
N THR A 212 16.94 -13.46 -32.79
CA THR A 212 16.02 -14.52 -33.19
C THR A 212 15.28 -15.16 -32.01
N ALA A 213 13.94 -15.13 -32.04
CA ALA A 213 13.09 -15.83 -31.08
C ALA A 213 13.11 -17.35 -31.32
N ALA A 214 13.41 -18.11 -30.26
CA ALA A 214 13.24 -19.55 -30.20
C ALA A 214 11.74 -19.93 -30.05
N PRO A 215 11.31 -21.14 -30.47
CA PRO A 215 9.90 -21.48 -30.57
C PRO A 215 9.19 -21.51 -29.21
N VAL A 216 7.98 -20.95 -29.20
CA VAL A 216 7.06 -20.87 -28.06
C VAL A 216 6.47 -22.25 -27.76
N PRO A 217 6.60 -22.80 -26.53
CA PRO A 217 5.85 -23.99 -26.14
C PRO A 217 4.37 -23.65 -25.90
N THR A 218 3.49 -24.41 -26.55
CA THR A 218 2.02 -24.29 -26.54
C THR A 218 1.39 -24.92 -25.30
N SER A 219 1.70 -24.40 -24.11
CA SER A 219 0.94 -24.71 -22.88
C SER A 219 1.04 -23.58 -21.86
N PRO A 220 -0.06 -23.14 -21.23
CA PRO A 220 -0.01 -22.12 -20.19
C PRO A 220 0.80 -22.65 -18.99
N PRO A 221 1.83 -21.93 -18.50
CA PRO A 221 2.61 -22.38 -17.38
C PRO A 221 1.76 -22.36 -16.10
N THR A 222 1.53 -23.54 -15.52
CA THR A 222 0.85 -23.75 -14.23
C THR A 222 1.71 -23.30 -13.02
N THR A 223 2.65 -22.39 -13.20
CA THR A 223 3.76 -22.13 -12.26
C THR A 223 3.78 -20.70 -11.69
N CYS A 224 2.65 -20.17 -11.23
CA CYS A 224 2.66 -19.07 -10.25
C CYS A 224 2.90 -19.57 -8.80
N LYS A 225 3.36 -20.82 -8.63
CA LYS A 225 3.99 -21.27 -7.40
C LYS A 225 5.45 -20.88 -7.50
N ARG A 226 5.95 -20.03 -6.59
CA ARG A 226 7.40 -19.84 -6.44
C ARG A 226 8.02 -21.23 -6.38
N ARG A 227 8.88 -21.55 -7.35
CA ARG A 227 9.87 -22.62 -7.18
C ARG A 227 10.51 -22.33 -5.83
N ARG A 228 10.39 -23.23 -4.85
CA ARG A 228 10.94 -23.09 -3.48
C ARG A 228 12.42 -22.77 -3.58
N VAL A 229 12.78 -21.52 -3.75
CA VAL A 229 14.16 -21.09 -3.86
C VAL A 229 14.32 -20.06 -2.75
N ARG A 230 15.04 -20.51 -1.71
CA ARG A 230 15.72 -19.74 -0.65
C ARG A 230 15.11 -19.64 0.75
N ARG A 231 14.26 -20.59 1.21
CA ARG A 231 14.13 -20.82 2.68
C ARG A 231 15.46 -21.24 3.33
N ASN A 232 16.44 -21.71 2.54
CA ASN A 232 17.79 -22.10 3.00
C ASN A 232 18.94 -21.21 2.51
N SER A 233 18.68 -20.03 1.93
CA SER A 233 19.80 -19.17 1.51
C SER A 233 20.63 -18.68 2.70
N ALA A 234 21.95 -18.59 2.50
CA ALA A 234 22.86 -18.04 3.50
C ALA A 234 22.45 -16.63 3.95
N ALA A 235 21.84 -15.83 3.06
CA ALA A 235 21.30 -14.51 3.36
C ALA A 235 20.10 -14.56 4.33
N ALA A 236 19.12 -15.44 4.10
CA ALA A 236 17.97 -15.62 5.00
C ALA A 236 18.40 -16.16 6.38
N LYS A 237 19.43 -17.02 6.43
CA LYS A 237 20.03 -17.49 7.69
C LYS A 237 20.75 -16.37 8.44
N LYS A 238 21.54 -15.55 7.75
CA LYS A 238 22.22 -14.38 8.32
C LYS A 238 21.23 -13.35 8.87
N TYR A 239 20.12 -13.11 8.18
CA TYR A 239 19.07 -12.19 8.65
C TYR A 239 18.40 -12.68 9.95
N ARG A 240 18.07 -13.98 10.05
CA ARG A 240 17.52 -14.56 11.29
C ARG A 240 18.53 -14.52 12.45
N ALA A 241 19.80 -14.75 12.18
CA ALA A 241 20.86 -14.65 13.17
C ALA A 241 21.03 -13.20 13.67
N ALA A 242 21.01 -12.21 12.77
CA ALA A 242 21.08 -10.80 13.11
C ALA A 242 19.85 -10.35 13.94
N LYS A 243 18.64 -10.80 13.59
CA LYS A 243 17.41 -10.51 14.34
C LYS A 243 17.45 -11.10 15.76
N ARG A 244 17.98 -12.32 15.93
CA ARG A 244 18.19 -12.92 17.25
C ARG A 244 19.26 -12.20 18.07
N ALA A 245 20.36 -11.79 17.44
CA ALA A 245 21.41 -11.05 18.12
C ALA A 245 20.95 -9.65 18.59
N ALA A 246 20.06 -8.99 17.83
CA ALA A 246 19.47 -7.72 18.22
C ALA A 246 18.47 -7.86 19.39
N ALA A 247 17.74 -8.98 19.46
CA ALA A 247 16.81 -9.26 20.55
C ALA A 247 17.50 -9.60 21.88
N LEU A 248 18.73 -10.15 21.83
CA LEU A 248 19.54 -10.48 23.00
C LEU A 248 20.36 -9.30 23.56
N ARG A 249 20.29 -8.13 22.91
CA ARG A 249 20.99 -6.89 23.31
C ARG A 249 20.04 -5.85 23.93
N ARG A 250 18.83 -6.26 24.30
CA ARG A 250 17.84 -5.47 25.02
C ARG A 250 17.57 -6.09 26.39
#